data_AF-A0AAV1KDZ2-F1
#
_entry.id   AF-A0AAV1KDZ2-F1
#
_cell.length_a   1.000
_cell.length_b   1.000
_cell.length_c   1.000
_cell.angle_alpha   90.00
_cell.angle_beta   90.00
_cell.angle_gamma   90.00
#
_symmetry.space_group_name_H-M   'P 1'
#
loop_
_entity.id
_entity.type
_entity.pdbx_description
1 polymer ?
#
loop_
_entity_poly.entity_id
_entity_poly.type
_entity_poly.pdbx_seq_one_letter_code
_entity_poly.pdbx_strand_id
1 'polypeptide(L)'
;MASKFNVKTTNSGHKMPVVVVTCYKCKNLVDIKKTAICSLCKNRYDLDCDGYPEKTYRLMDQERKKKWRCKTCIKNKKDVNSDITNITVRKKQNLPGQCTSLEESCNTEKLQCIESLQVSEKDTSYTLDSHVLTDYNISDVSFSTPSKLSKSVDGTMSETTSISEMKSTISQLTCNLRSTQNELENIILENNDLHRQINKLTSEIKILKSLCYSPTKIDSPQSGNTTKKKRHPLLLHSLSSVPSSPTVTSYTYPHPNSTISSLQQKITNLQQELKDAEKEIASLNKKITNLTQNIDYETKDKWSKTSKPMMRQQNNSHEKIIYIIGSQQCVGLSAAISHSRSDTQYEHYGVIGETKPYAPSNEVIKNCHNMELKSHDKLVICLGENDHNIKQVLSQLQAIIVTFSKNTIIVLNVIKNRYINVNNLNYRIKNICERYKNCKFIDCKKYSNRFDICKSINYAIDYSDYEEKYLNPSEISKRIASNRPSFKLSNTINKPKKGTIPFYFKKKLTRTQNLLLFIRKGPCPIIFR
;
A
#
# COMPACT_ATOMS: atom_id res chain seq x y z
N MET A 1 67.87 -37.17 32.14
CA MET A 1 66.51 -37.19 32.71
C MET A 1 65.50 -37.24 31.58
N ALA A 2 64.70 -38.31 31.54
CA ALA A 2 63.75 -38.60 30.48
C ALA A 2 62.44 -37.83 30.66
N SER A 3 61.86 -37.34 29.57
CA SER A 3 60.41 -37.08 29.49
C SER A 3 59.90 -37.38 28.09
N LYS A 4 59.24 -38.54 28.00
CA LYS A 4 58.48 -39.03 26.85
C LYS A 4 57.37 -38.04 26.49
N PHE A 5 57.25 -37.66 25.22
CA PHE A 5 56.00 -37.14 24.66
C PHE A 5 55.45 -38.13 23.63
N ASN A 6 54.26 -38.64 23.98
CA ASN A 6 53.44 -39.56 23.21
C ASN A 6 53.02 -38.93 21.87
N VAL A 7 53.37 -39.60 20.76
CA VAL A 7 52.75 -39.34 19.46
C VAL A 7 51.42 -40.09 19.42
N LYS A 8 50.31 -39.38 19.65
CA LYS A 8 48.96 -39.85 19.33
C LYS A 8 48.61 -39.40 17.91
N THR A 9 48.56 -40.34 16.99
CA THR A 9 47.94 -40.21 15.66
C THR A 9 46.43 -40.06 15.82
N THR A 10 45.87 -38.90 15.46
CA THR A 10 44.41 -38.69 15.36
C THR A 10 44.06 -37.99 14.05
N ASN A 11 43.31 -38.71 13.21
CA ASN A 11 42.39 -38.26 12.16
C ASN A 11 42.71 -36.92 11.45
N SER A 12 43.34 -37.03 10.29
CA SER A 12 43.50 -35.97 9.30
C SER A 12 42.17 -35.66 8.59
N GLY A 13 41.23 -35.05 9.31
CA GLY A 13 40.22 -34.20 8.67
C GLY A 13 40.90 -32.88 8.34
N HIS A 14 41.03 -32.53 7.05
CA HIS A 14 41.59 -31.26 6.59
C HIS A 14 40.83 -30.08 7.20
N LYS A 15 41.26 -29.59 8.37
CA LYS A 15 40.80 -28.33 8.95
C LYS A 15 41.38 -27.22 8.10
N MET A 16 40.53 -26.51 7.37
CA MET A 16 40.94 -25.32 6.64
C MET A 16 41.64 -24.35 7.61
N PRO A 17 42.77 -23.73 7.20
CA PRO A 17 43.48 -22.78 8.04
C PRO A 17 42.54 -21.64 8.44
N VAL A 18 42.46 -21.39 9.75
CA VAL A 18 41.65 -20.29 10.29
C VAL A 18 42.33 -18.98 9.90
N VAL A 19 41.69 -18.20 9.03
CA VAL A 19 42.19 -16.89 8.63
C VAL A 19 41.97 -15.90 9.77
N VAL A 20 43.07 -15.46 10.38
CA VAL A 20 43.07 -14.44 11.44
C VAL A 20 43.44 -13.07 10.89
N VAL A 21 42.84 -12.02 11.44
CA VAL A 21 43.06 -10.62 11.07
C VAL A 21 43.20 -9.75 12.31
N THR A 22 43.96 -8.65 12.21
CA THR A 22 44.20 -7.75 13.35
C THR A 22 43.06 -6.75 13.53
N CYS A 23 42.49 -6.66 14.74
CA CYS A 23 41.49 -5.65 15.09
C CYS A 23 42.13 -4.26 15.17
N TYR A 24 41.54 -3.27 14.51
CA TYR A 24 42.08 -1.91 14.47
C TYR A 24 42.13 -1.24 15.86
N LYS A 25 41.15 -1.53 16.72
CA LYS A 25 40.98 -0.90 18.03
C LYS A 25 41.86 -1.51 19.13
N CYS A 26 41.82 -2.83 19.31
CA CYS A 26 42.56 -3.52 20.38
C CYS A 26 43.89 -4.14 19.92
N LYS A 27 44.18 -4.15 18.61
CA LYS A 27 45.37 -4.76 18.00
C LYS A 27 45.52 -6.28 18.19
N ASN A 28 44.53 -6.95 18.77
CA ASN A 28 44.52 -8.41 18.88
C ASN A 28 44.25 -9.08 17.53
N LEU A 29 44.81 -10.28 17.34
CA LEU A 29 44.48 -11.18 16.22
C LEU A 29 43.15 -11.88 16.50
N VAL A 30 42.21 -11.75 15.57
CA VAL A 30 40.83 -12.25 15.70
C VAL A 30 40.44 -13.02 14.44
N ASP A 31 39.64 -14.08 14.58
CA ASP A 31 39.06 -14.81 13.44
C ASP A 31 38.29 -13.83 12.54
N ILE A 32 38.53 -13.87 11.22
CA ILE A 32 37.86 -13.01 10.25
C ILE A 32 36.33 -13.05 10.39
N LYS A 33 35.74 -14.18 10.81
CA LYS A 33 34.30 -14.37 11.05
C LYS A 33 33.75 -13.55 12.22
N LYS A 34 34.61 -13.10 13.14
CA LYS A 34 34.26 -12.28 14.31
C LYS A 34 34.58 -10.80 14.10
N THR A 35 34.96 -10.41 12.89
CA THR A 35 35.25 -9.01 12.57
C THR A 35 34.20 -8.36 11.69
N ALA A 36 34.02 -7.05 11.85
CA ALA A 36 33.22 -6.21 10.97
C ALA A 36 34.09 -5.10 10.34
N ILE A 37 33.81 -4.76 9.08
CA ILE A 37 34.49 -3.67 8.38
C ILE A 37 33.63 -2.42 8.47
N CYS A 38 34.18 -1.33 8.99
CA CYS A 38 33.48 -0.06 9.02
C CYS A 38 33.30 0.50 7.60
N SER A 39 32.07 0.84 7.22
CA SER A 39 31.76 1.41 5.90
C SER A 39 32.45 2.74 5.61
N LEU A 40 32.81 3.51 6.65
CA LEU A 40 33.46 4.81 6.53
C LEU A 40 34.99 4.71 6.54
N CYS A 41 35.61 4.30 7.65
CA CYS A 41 37.07 4.25 7.77
C CYS A 41 37.72 3.01 7.16
N LYS A 42 36.92 2.05 6.67
CA LYS A 42 37.38 0.76 6.08
C LYS A 42 38.25 -0.12 7.00
N ASN A 43 38.43 0.27 8.26
CA ASN A 43 39.14 -0.52 9.25
C ASN A 43 38.29 -1.72 9.73
N ARG A 44 38.98 -2.82 10.06
CA ARG A 44 38.38 -4.03 10.66
C ARG A 44 38.34 -3.92 12.18
N TYR A 45 37.19 -4.24 12.76
CA TYR A 45 36.98 -4.23 14.20
C TYR A 45 36.46 -5.59 14.66
N ASP A 46 36.99 -6.06 15.78
CA ASP A 46 36.36 -7.13 16.55
C ASP A 46 35.00 -6.65 17.07
N LEU A 47 33.98 -7.47 16.90
CA LEU A 47 32.59 -7.15 17.25
C LEU A 47 32.46 -6.79 18.75
N ASP A 48 33.19 -7.50 19.61
CA ASP A 48 33.19 -7.26 21.05
C ASP A 48 33.87 -5.92 21.40
N CYS A 49 34.93 -5.56 20.69
CA CYS A 49 35.67 -4.31 20.92
C CYS A 49 34.85 -3.05 20.64
N ASP A 50 33.91 -3.12 19.70
CA ASP A 50 33.04 -1.98 19.38
C ASP A 50 31.67 -2.05 20.06
N GLY A 51 31.49 -3.00 21.00
CA GLY A 51 30.29 -3.18 21.81
C GLY A 51 29.04 -3.51 20.98
N TYR A 52 29.22 -4.24 19.87
CA TYR A 52 28.14 -4.86 19.12
C TYR A 52 28.18 -6.36 19.41
N PRO A 53 27.20 -6.92 20.13
CA PRO A 53 27.18 -8.35 20.39
C PRO A 53 27.20 -9.15 19.07
N GLU A 54 28.05 -10.17 18.99
CA GLU A 54 28.20 -11.03 17.81
C GLU A 54 26.84 -11.55 17.28
N LYS A 55 25.94 -11.92 18.21
CA LYS A 55 24.57 -12.38 17.91
C LYS A 55 23.78 -11.33 17.10
N THR A 56 23.85 -10.06 17.50
CA THR A 56 23.11 -8.97 16.84
C THR A 56 23.67 -8.70 15.45
N TYR A 57 24.99 -8.72 15.28
CA TYR A 57 25.61 -8.52 13.98
C TYR A 57 25.29 -9.65 13.00
N ARG A 58 25.27 -10.91 13.47
CA ARG A 58 24.94 -12.06 12.61
C ARG A 58 23.50 -12.01 12.07
N LEU A 59 22.55 -11.53 12.88
CA LEU A 59 21.14 -11.34 12.50
C LEU A 59 20.90 -10.17 11.53
N MET A 60 21.91 -9.33 11.24
CA MET A 60 21.76 -8.26 10.25
C MET A 60 21.79 -8.80 8.83
N ASP A 61 20.92 -8.25 7.98
CA ASP A 61 20.95 -8.48 6.52
C ASP A 61 22.25 -7.95 5.90
N GLN A 62 22.59 -8.46 4.71
CA GLN A 62 23.84 -8.09 4.02
C GLN A 62 23.96 -6.58 3.77
N GLU A 63 22.85 -5.90 3.45
CA GLU A 63 22.84 -4.44 3.26
C GLU A 63 23.19 -3.68 4.55
N ARG A 64 22.64 -4.12 5.68
CA ARG A 64 22.92 -3.50 6.99
C ARG A 64 24.36 -3.76 7.42
N LYS A 65 24.89 -4.95 7.13
CA LYS A 65 26.32 -5.28 7.32
C LYS A 65 27.22 -4.37 6.46
N LYS A 66 26.87 -4.13 5.20
CA LYS A 66 27.59 -3.19 4.31
C LYS A 66 27.54 -1.74 4.79
N LYS A 67 26.46 -1.34 5.47
CA LYS A 67 26.26 0.01 6.04
C LYS A 67 26.76 0.15 7.49
N TRP A 68 27.31 -0.90 8.11
CA TRP A 68 27.78 -0.86 9.49
C TRP A 68 28.91 0.18 9.67
N ARG A 69 28.94 0.85 10.82
CA ARG A 69 29.89 1.93 11.14
C ARG A 69 30.45 1.71 12.53
N CYS A 70 31.75 1.98 12.71
CA CYS A 70 32.36 1.89 14.03
C CYS A 70 31.98 3.07 14.93
N LYS A 71 32.06 2.91 16.26
CA LYS A 71 31.68 3.96 17.23
C LYS A 71 32.43 5.26 17.03
N THR A 72 33.71 5.23 16.65
CA THR A 72 34.50 6.44 16.38
C THR A 72 33.90 7.23 15.20
N CYS A 73 33.59 6.56 14.09
CA CYS A 73 32.97 7.23 12.95
C CYS A 73 31.53 7.68 13.22
N ILE A 74 30.81 7.01 14.12
CA ILE A 74 29.47 7.44 14.55
C ILE A 74 29.56 8.72 15.39
N LYS A 75 30.53 8.80 16.32
CA LYS A 75 30.76 10.00 17.15
C LYS A 75 31.14 11.21 16.30
N ASN A 76 32.12 11.07 15.40
CA ASN A 76 32.59 12.18 14.56
C ASN A 76 31.51 12.74 13.62
N LYS A 77 30.44 11.99 13.32
CA LYS A 77 29.31 12.51 12.51
C LYS A 77 28.42 13.47 13.30
N LYS A 78 28.38 13.36 14.64
CA LYS A 78 27.54 14.24 15.47
C LYS A 78 28.12 15.65 15.57
N ASP A 79 29.44 15.79 15.49
CA ASP A 79 30.12 17.08 15.67
C ASP A 79 30.12 17.94 14.40
N VAL A 80 29.89 17.36 13.23
CA VAL A 80 29.80 18.11 11.96
C VAL A 80 28.39 18.69 11.73
N ASN A 81 27.41 18.32 12.57
CA ASN A 81 26.00 18.70 12.38
C ASN A 81 25.40 19.45 13.57
N SER A 82 26.24 19.96 14.49
CA SER A 82 25.81 20.71 15.68
C SER A 82 25.60 22.22 15.46
N ASP A 83 25.87 22.76 14.28
CA ASP A 83 25.67 24.19 13.98
C ASP A 83 24.31 24.54 13.38
N ILE A 84 23.32 23.64 13.47
CA ILE A 84 21.91 23.99 13.21
C ILE A 84 21.15 23.96 14.54
N THR A 85 20.82 25.16 14.96
CA THR A 85 20.27 25.63 16.23
C THR A 85 19.01 24.90 16.75
N ASN A 86 19.09 24.56 18.03
CA ASN A 86 18.13 24.82 19.13
C ASN A 86 16.66 25.12 18.77
N ILE A 87 15.72 24.34 19.32
CA ILE A 87 14.50 24.85 20.00
C ILE A 87 13.86 23.72 20.84
N THR A 88 13.50 24.07 22.08
CA THR A 88 12.71 23.35 23.11
C THR A 88 13.40 22.34 24.03
N VAL A 89 14.04 22.86 25.08
CA VAL A 89 14.03 22.22 26.41
C VAL A 89 13.02 23.00 27.27
N ARG A 90 11.85 22.42 27.58
CA ARG A 90 10.93 22.97 28.58
C ARG A 90 11.26 22.40 29.95
N LYS A 91 11.86 23.26 30.77
CA LYS A 91 12.09 23.12 32.21
C LYS A 91 10.74 23.23 32.94
N LYS A 92 10.41 22.24 33.77
CA LYS A 92 9.30 22.27 34.74
C LYS A 92 9.62 23.26 35.86
N GLN A 93 8.67 24.13 36.20
CA GLN A 93 8.55 24.74 37.51
C GLN A 93 7.10 24.59 38.01
N ASN A 94 6.97 24.41 39.32
CA ASN A 94 5.77 24.06 40.07
C ASN A 94 5.27 25.29 40.89
N LEU A 95 3.93 25.38 41.01
CA LEU A 95 3.09 25.96 42.10
C LEU A 95 3.06 27.52 42.29
N PRO A 96 2.07 28.10 43.03
CA PRO A 96 0.61 27.86 43.10
C PRO A 96 -0.25 29.17 43.19
N GLY A 97 -1.59 29.07 43.16
CA GLY A 97 -2.48 29.94 43.96
C GLY A 97 -3.47 30.91 43.29
N GLN A 98 -4.77 30.57 43.40
CA GLN A 98 -5.97 31.37 43.75
C GLN A 98 -6.49 32.58 42.93
N CYS A 99 -7.82 32.50 42.64
CA CYS A 99 -8.92 33.50 42.64
C CYS A 99 -8.68 34.92 42.06
N THR A 100 -9.56 35.51 41.25
CA THR A 100 -10.97 35.86 41.55
C THR A 100 -11.82 36.10 40.28
N SER A 101 -13.14 36.04 40.48
CA SER A 101 -14.29 36.40 39.64
C SER A 101 -14.24 37.75 38.90
N LEU A 102 -14.87 37.81 37.72
CA LEU A 102 -15.95 38.77 37.45
C LEU A 102 -16.73 38.40 36.18
N GLU A 103 -18.04 38.54 36.30
CA GLU A 103 -19.09 38.33 35.31
C GLU A 103 -18.95 39.32 34.14
N GLU A 104 -19.36 38.91 32.94
CA GLU A 104 -20.31 39.71 32.16
C GLU A 104 -20.90 38.90 30.99
N SER A 105 -22.22 38.97 30.95
CA SER A 105 -23.15 38.43 29.99
C SER A 105 -23.06 39.09 28.62
N CYS A 106 -23.27 38.33 27.54
CA CYS A 106 -24.22 38.77 26.51
C CYS A 106 -24.78 37.60 25.71
N ASN A 107 -26.06 37.76 25.39
CA ASN A 107 -27.00 36.79 24.86
C ASN A 107 -27.09 36.90 23.32
N THR A 108 -27.40 35.77 22.70
CA THR A 108 -28.30 35.57 21.54
C THR A 108 -28.03 36.35 20.24
N GLU A 109 -27.83 35.63 19.12
CA GLU A 109 -28.80 35.68 18.01
C GLU A 109 -28.60 34.60 16.93
N LYS A 110 -29.77 34.15 16.44
CA LYS A 110 -30.02 33.21 15.35
C LYS A 110 -29.64 33.82 14.01
N LEU A 111 -29.21 32.97 13.06
CA LEU A 111 -29.65 33.08 11.67
C LEU A 111 -29.53 31.73 10.96
N GLN A 112 -30.68 31.11 10.73
CA GLN A 112 -30.92 30.17 9.65
C GLN A 112 -31.07 30.97 8.36
N CYS A 113 -30.53 30.49 7.25
CA CYS A 113 -31.23 30.57 5.97
C CYS A 113 -30.87 29.36 5.10
N ILE A 114 -31.95 28.77 4.60
CA ILE A 114 -32.08 27.74 3.56
C ILE A 114 -32.16 28.50 2.24
N GLU A 115 -31.48 28.09 1.18
CA GLU A 115 -32.16 27.88 -0.11
C GLU A 115 -31.33 27.11 -1.13
N SER A 116 -32.09 26.29 -1.84
CA SER A 116 -31.76 25.34 -2.89
C SER A 116 -31.63 26.05 -4.23
N LEU A 117 -30.81 25.52 -5.14
CA LEU A 117 -31.07 25.65 -6.58
C LEU A 117 -30.48 24.47 -7.36
N GLN A 118 -31.38 23.71 -7.97
CA GLN A 118 -31.15 22.72 -9.01
C GLN A 118 -31.20 23.41 -10.38
N VAL A 119 -30.19 23.17 -11.22
CA VAL A 119 -30.24 23.19 -12.70
C VAL A 119 -29.10 22.25 -13.12
N SER A 120 -29.31 20.98 -13.50
CA SER A 120 -29.80 20.45 -14.79
C SER A 120 -29.07 20.99 -16.02
N GLU A 121 -28.04 20.28 -16.49
CA GLU A 121 -27.88 19.99 -17.93
C GLU A 121 -26.91 18.82 -18.20
N LYS A 122 -27.46 17.84 -18.92
CA LYS A 122 -26.88 16.82 -19.81
C LYS A 122 -25.98 17.48 -20.87
N ASP A 123 -25.05 16.88 -21.60
CA ASP A 123 -24.66 15.49 -21.92
C ASP A 123 -23.26 15.54 -22.60
N THR A 124 -22.71 14.37 -22.91
CA THR A 124 -21.64 14.05 -23.89
C THR A 124 -20.18 13.86 -23.41
N SER A 125 -19.89 12.59 -23.08
CA SER A 125 -18.95 11.71 -23.81
C SER A 125 -17.56 12.26 -24.15
N TYR A 126 -16.50 11.70 -23.53
CA TYR A 126 -15.46 10.93 -24.22
C TYR A 126 -14.74 10.02 -23.21
N THR A 127 -14.79 8.72 -23.48
CA THR A 127 -14.09 7.63 -22.80
C THR A 127 -12.62 7.62 -23.19
N LEU A 128 -11.70 7.64 -22.22
CA LEU A 128 -10.33 7.19 -22.43
C LEU A 128 -9.89 6.34 -21.23
N ASP A 129 -9.63 5.07 -21.56
CA ASP A 129 -9.10 3.99 -20.75
C ASP A 129 -7.87 4.40 -19.95
N SER A 130 -7.85 4.01 -18.68
CA SER A 130 -6.61 3.89 -17.91
C SER A 130 -6.50 2.46 -17.41
N HIS A 131 -5.87 1.62 -18.24
CA HIS A 131 -5.42 0.30 -17.86
C HIS A 131 -4.44 0.41 -16.68
N VAL A 132 -4.92 0.02 -15.50
CA VAL A 132 -4.10 -0.24 -14.32
C VAL A 132 -3.41 -1.59 -14.52
N LEU A 133 -2.09 -1.56 -14.68
CA LEU A 133 -1.23 -2.75 -14.64
C LEU A 133 -1.16 -3.28 -13.20
N THR A 134 -2.01 -4.24 -12.88
CA THR A 134 -1.80 -5.12 -11.71
C THR A 134 -2.13 -6.56 -12.09
N ASP A 135 -1.19 -7.21 -12.77
CA ASP A 135 -1.13 -8.67 -12.85
C ASP A 135 0.34 -9.10 -12.76
N TYR A 136 0.86 -9.16 -11.53
CA TYR A 136 2.08 -9.92 -11.26
C TYR A 136 1.65 -11.28 -10.72
N ASN A 137 1.41 -12.21 -11.66
CA ASN A 137 1.20 -13.62 -11.37
C ASN A 137 2.49 -14.21 -10.76
N ILE A 138 2.52 -14.33 -9.44
CA ILE A 138 3.47 -15.21 -8.75
C ILE A 138 2.93 -16.62 -8.92
N SER A 139 3.52 -17.38 -9.84
CA SER A 139 3.27 -18.81 -9.96
C SER A 139 3.87 -19.52 -8.73
N ASP A 140 2.97 -19.97 -7.86
CA ASP A 140 3.26 -20.85 -6.73
C ASP A 140 3.78 -22.21 -7.24
N VAL A 141 5.10 -22.40 -7.14
CA VAL A 141 5.71 -23.74 -7.21
C VAL A 141 5.51 -24.36 -5.82
N SER A 142 4.47 -25.19 -5.73
CA SER A 142 4.12 -25.94 -4.53
C SER A 142 5.22 -26.95 -4.17
N PHE A 143 6.05 -26.62 -3.18
CA PHE A 143 6.93 -27.58 -2.52
C PHE A 143 6.15 -28.35 -1.47
N SER A 144 5.79 -29.58 -1.79
CA SER A 144 5.35 -30.58 -0.82
C SER A 144 6.45 -30.80 0.23
N THR A 145 6.16 -30.46 1.48
CA THR A 145 7.03 -30.79 2.62
C THR A 145 6.96 -32.30 2.91
N PRO A 146 8.09 -33.03 2.97
CA PRO A 146 8.07 -34.42 3.39
C PRO A 146 8.08 -34.47 4.92
N SER A 147 6.89 -34.45 5.53
CA SER A 147 6.71 -34.87 6.91
C SER A 147 6.37 -36.37 6.95
N LYS A 148 7.40 -37.21 7.17
CA LYS A 148 7.36 -38.52 7.85
C LYS A 148 8.68 -39.26 7.62
N LEU A 149 9.68 -38.98 8.44
CA LEU A 149 10.82 -39.89 8.63
C LEU A 149 10.40 -41.01 9.58
N SER A 150 9.91 -42.10 8.99
CA SER A 150 9.91 -43.42 9.60
C SER A 150 10.93 -44.25 8.83
N LYS A 151 12.01 -44.63 9.53
CA LYS A 151 12.90 -45.79 9.28
C LYS A 151 12.97 -46.33 7.85
N SER A 152 14.06 -46.07 7.13
CA SER A 152 14.77 -47.13 6.42
C SER A 152 16.20 -46.70 6.10
N VAL A 153 17.14 -47.56 6.49
CA VAL A 153 18.54 -47.54 6.10
C VAL A 153 18.61 -47.98 4.64
N ASP A 154 19.26 -47.16 3.79
CA ASP A 154 20.08 -47.53 2.62
C ASP A 154 20.34 -46.25 1.79
N GLY A 155 21.29 -45.45 2.27
CA GLY A 155 21.67 -44.18 1.68
C GLY A 155 23.01 -44.27 0.97
N THR A 156 23.06 -43.80 -0.28
CA THR A 156 24.18 -42.98 -0.80
C THR A 156 24.00 -42.47 -2.23
N MET A 157 23.10 -43.04 -3.06
CA MET A 157 23.03 -42.66 -4.49
C MET A 157 21.90 -41.69 -4.87
N SER A 158 20.84 -41.54 -4.06
CA SER A 158 19.71 -40.65 -4.39
C SER A 158 19.91 -39.19 -3.94
N GLU A 159 20.82 -38.95 -3.00
CA GLU A 159 21.08 -37.62 -2.42
C GLU A 159 22.01 -36.78 -3.31
N THR A 160 22.91 -37.40 -4.07
CA THR A 160 23.83 -36.70 -4.97
C THR A 160 23.11 -36.09 -6.17
N THR A 161 22.07 -36.75 -6.67
CA THR A 161 21.27 -36.29 -7.82
C THR A 161 20.38 -35.11 -7.44
N SER A 162 19.73 -35.17 -6.28
CA SER A 162 18.90 -34.06 -5.78
C SER A 162 19.74 -32.82 -5.42
N ILE A 163 20.95 -32.99 -4.91
CA ILE A 163 21.88 -31.87 -4.66
C ILE A 163 22.33 -31.22 -5.97
N SER A 164 22.57 -32.01 -7.02
CA SER A 164 22.95 -31.49 -8.34
C SER A 164 21.81 -30.67 -8.99
N GLU A 165 20.57 -31.16 -8.90
CA GLU A 165 19.38 -30.45 -9.39
C GLU A 165 19.12 -29.15 -8.61
N MET A 166 19.26 -29.18 -7.28
CA MET A 166 19.20 -27.97 -6.46
C MET A 166 20.30 -26.96 -6.84
N LYS A 167 21.51 -27.42 -7.13
CA LYS A 167 22.60 -26.53 -7.55
C LYS A 167 22.34 -25.90 -8.92
N SER A 168 21.78 -26.68 -9.85
CA SER A 168 21.38 -26.19 -11.18
C SER A 168 20.27 -25.13 -11.08
N THR A 169 19.22 -25.41 -10.30
CA THR A 169 18.12 -24.46 -10.08
C THR A 169 18.58 -23.18 -9.37
N ILE A 170 19.44 -23.28 -8.35
CA ILE A 170 20.06 -22.11 -7.71
C ILE A 170 20.86 -21.29 -8.73
N SER A 171 21.62 -21.94 -9.61
CA SER A 171 22.41 -21.25 -10.64
C SER A 171 21.50 -20.53 -11.64
N GLN A 172 20.41 -21.16 -12.07
CA GLN A 172 19.42 -20.57 -12.96
C GLN A 172 18.70 -19.38 -12.31
N LEU A 173 18.25 -19.51 -11.06
CA LEU A 173 17.64 -18.42 -10.31
C LEU A 173 18.62 -17.24 -10.10
N THR A 174 19.90 -17.54 -9.87
CA THR A 174 20.94 -16.52 -9.73
C THR A 174 21.15 -15.76 -11.04
N CYS A 175 21.13 -16.44 -12.19
CA CYS A 175 21.20 -15.82 -13.50
C CYS A 175 19.97 -14.95 -13.78
N ASN A 176 18.76 -15.45 -13.49
CA ASN A 176 17.52 -14.70 -13.68
C ASN A 176 17.50 -13.44 -12.82
N LEU A 177 17.90 -13.55 -11.54
CA LEU A 177 17.99 -12.40 -10.63
C LEU A 177 19.00 -11.35 -11.14
N ARG A 178 20.12 -11.77 -11.73
CA ARG A 178 21.07 -10.85 -12.34
C ARG A 178 20.50 -10.16 -13.59
N SER A 179 19.76 -10.90 -14.42
CA SER A 179 19.11 -10.33 -15.61
C SER A 179 18.06 -9.29 -15.23
N THR A 180 17.18 -9.61 -14.28
CA THR A 180 16.14 -8.68 -13.82
C THR A 180 16.73 -7.46 -13.13
N GLN A 181 17.85 -7.62 -12.41
CA GLN A 181 18.57 -6.50 -11.82
C GLN A 181 19.15 -5.55 -12.90
N ASN A 182 19.70 -6.09 -13.98
CA ASN A 182 20.20 -5.29 -15.11
C ASN A 182 19.06 -4.57 -15.85
N GLU A 183 17.93 -5.24 -16.06
CA GLU A 183 16.74 -4.62 -16.67
C GLU A 183 16.20 -3.48 -15.81
N LEU A 184 16.17 -3.66 -14.49
CA LEU A 184 15.77 -2.60 -13.56
C LEU A 184 16.72 -1.39 -13.62
N GLU A 185 18.03 -1.62 -13.71
CA GLU A 185 19.01 -0.54 -13.88
C GLU A 185 18.80 0.22 -15.20
N ASN A 186 18.53 -0.49 -16.30
CA ASN A 186 18.22 0.14 -17.59
C ASN A 186 16.94 0.99 -17.53
N ILE A 187 15.87 0.48 -16.91
CA ILE A 187 14.60 1.23 -16.74
C ILE A 187 14.82 2.48 -15.88
N ILE A 188 15.65 2.39 -14.83
CA ILE A 188 16.01 3.55 -14.00
C ILE A 188 16.76 4.60 -14.84
N LEU A 189 17.70 4.19 -15.69
CA LEU A 189 18.43 5.11 -16.58
C LEU A 189 17.49 5.79 -17.58
N GLU A 190 16.58 5.03 -18.21
CA GLU A 190 15.59 5.56 -19.13
C GLU A 190 14.64 6.55 -18.44
N ASN A 191 14.14 6.22 -17.25
CA ASN A 191 13.28 7.10 -16.47
C ASN A 191 13.99 8.43 -16.12
N ASN A 192 15.27 8.37 -15.77
CA ASN A 192 16.07 9.58 -15.52
C ASN A 192 16.24 10.44 -16.78
N ASP A 193 16.42 9.83 -17.95
CA ASP A 193 16.51 10.55 -19.22
C ASP A 193 15.17 11.19 -19.59
N LEU A 194 14.06 10.46 -19.46
CA LEU A 194 12.71 11.00 -19.66
C LEU A 194 12.43 12.19 -18.73
N HIS A 195 12.81 12.11 -17.46
CA HIS A 195 12.72 13.25 -16.54
C HIS A 195 13.55 14.45 -16.99
N ARG A 196 14.75 14.22 -17.55
CA ARG A 196 15.58 15.29 -18.12
C ARG A 196 14.90 15.93 -19.33
N GLN A 197 14.32 15.13 -20.22
CA GLN A 197 13.57 15.62 -21.38
C GLN A 197 12.34 16.44 -20.97
N ILE A 198 11.55 15.94 -20.00
CA ILE A 198 10.40 16.66 -19.45
C ILE A 198 10.81 18.02 -18.88
N ASN A 199 11.91 18.07 -18.11
CA ASN A 199 12.40 19.32 -17.54
C ASN A 199 12.84 20.32 -18.63
N LYS A 200 13.50 19.83 -19.69
CA LYS A 200 13.89 20.66 -20.84
C LYS A 200 12.66 21.24 -21.54
N LEU A 201 11.69 20.40 -21.91
CA LEU A 201 10.45 20.85 -22.55
C LEU A 201 9.65 21.80 -21.65
N THR A 202 9.60 21.54 -20.35
CA THR A 202 8.95 22.44 -19.38
C THR A 202 9.62 23.81 -19.35
N SER A 203 10.96 23.86 -19.43
CA SER A 203 11.69 25.13 -19.49
C SER A 203 11.46 25.88 -20.81
N GLU A 204 11.40 25.18 -21.94
CA GLU A 204 11.09 25.76 -23.26
C GLU A 204 9.67 26.33 -23.29
N ILE A 205 8.67 25.60 -22.78
CA ILE A 205 7.30 26.08 -22.63
C ILE A 205 7.25 27.33 -21.76
N LYS A 206 8.04 27.40 -20.69
CA LYS A 206 8.10 28.59 -19.81
C LYS A 206 8.66 29.80 -20.55
N ILE A 207 9.71 29.62 -21.36
CA ILE A 207 10.29 30.67 -22.21
C ILE A 207 9.26 31.13 -23.24
N LEU A 208 8.63 30.19 -23.96
CA LEU A 208 7.60 30.51 -24.97
C LEU A 208 6.43 31.28 -24.36
N LYS A 209 5.94 30.86 -23.18
CA LYS A 209 4.91 31.62 -22.45
C LYS A 209 5.39 33.03 -22.14
N SER A 210 6.61 33.21 -21.63
CA SER A 210 7.14 34.55 -21.33
C SER A 210 7.24 35.45 -22.57
N LEU A 211 7.58 34.90 -23.74
CA LEU A 211 7.62 35.65 -25.00
C LEU A 211 6.22 36.09 -25.45
N CYS A 212 5.22 35.21 -25.34
CA CYS A 212 3.83 35.52 -25.69
C CYS A 212 3.15 36.52 -24.75
N TYR A 213 3.59 36.62 -23.49
CA TYR A 213 3.07 37.58 -22.51
C TYR A 213 3.85 38.90 -22.43
N SER A 214 4.80 39.14 -23.36
CA SER A 214 5.46 40.44 -23.49
C SER A 214 4.43 41.47 -24.00
N PRO A 215 4.10 42.53 -23.25
CA PRO A 215 3.14 43.51 -23.70
C PRO A 215 3.76 44.36 -24.82
N THR A 216 3.48 44.01 -26.08
CA THR A 216 3.63 44.95 -27.20
C THR A 216 2.63 46.07 -27.02
N LYS A 217 3.03 47.14 -26.32
CA LYS A 217 2.32 48.41 -26.37
C LYS A 217 2.43 48.97 -27.78
N ILE A 218 1.41 48.70 -28.59
CA ILE A 218 1.15 49.45 -29.81
C ILE A 218 0.40 50.71 -29.35
N ASP A 219 1.12 51.81 -29.17
CA ASP A 219 0.50 53.12 -28.95
C ASP A 219 -0.22 53.53 -30.24
N SER A 220 -1.55 53.38 -30.27
CA SER A 220 -2.42 54.08 -31.23
C SER A 220 -2.98 55.33 -30.56
N PRO A 221 -2.91 56.52 -31.18
CA PRO A 221 -3.42 57.74 -30.56
C PRO A 221 -4.95 57.75 -30.51
N GLN A 222 -5.48 58.13 -29.35
CA GLN A 222 -6.86 58.55 -29.18
C GLN A 222 -7.19 59.75 -30.08
N SER A 223 -8.35 59.72 -30.74
CA SER A 223 -8.98 60.93 -31.27
C SER A 223 -10.47 60.92 -30.91
N GLY A 224 -10.82 61.72 -29.91
CA GLY A 224 -12.18 62.18 -29.68
C GLY A 224 -12.47 63.48 -30.43
N ASN A 225 -13.77 63.67 -30.71
CA ASN A 225 -14.49 64.93 -30.92
C ASN A 225 -14.44 65.62 -32.31
N THR A 226 -15.52 65.38 -33.05
CA THR A 226 -16.45 66.34 -33.70
C THR A 226 -16.00 67.78 -34.05
N THR A 227 -16.29 68.11 -35.32
CA THR A 227 -16.76 69.38 -35.92
C THR A 227 -15.79 70.35 -36.64
N LYS A 228 -16.19 70.62 -37.90
CA LYS A 228 -16.10 71.86 -38.72
C LYS A 228 -14.85 72.13 -39.59
N LYS A 229 -15.10 72.04 -40.90
CA LYS A 229 -14.80 73.03 -41.98
C LYS A 229 -13.35 73.52 -42.16
N LYS A 230 -12.70 73.11 -43.27
CA LYS A 230 -12.39 73.92 -44.49
C LYS A 230 -11.14 73.40 -45.25
N ARG A 231 -11.33 73.21 -46.56
CA ARG A 231 -10.48 73.45 -47.75
C ARG A 231 -8.93 73.49 -47.62
N HIS A 232 -8.28 72.66 -48.46
CA HIS A 232 -7.03 72.83 -49.28
C HIS A 232 -6.42 74.25 -49.44
N PRO A 233 -5.19 74.45 -50.01
CA PRO A 233 -4.05 73.55 -50.32
C PRO A 233 -2.61 74.18 -50.11
N LEU A 234 -1.56 73.36 -50.37
CA LEU A 234 -0.22 73.70 -50.95
C LEU A 234 0.81 74.63 -50.25
N LEU A 235 2.08 74.24 -50.47
CA LEU A 235 3.39 74.93 -50.41
C LEU A 235 4.31 74.54 -49.24
N LEU A 236 5.45 73.85 -49.43
CA LEU A 236 6.74 74.17 -50.11
C LEU A 236 7.74 74.93 -49.19
N HIS A 237 9.00 74.50 -49.31
CA HIS A 237 10.27 75.03 -48.76
C HIS A 237 10.71 74.51 -47.39
N SER A 238 12.00 74.23 -47.10
CA SER A 238 13.25 73.97 -47.84
C SER A 238 14.38 74.06 -46.78
N LEU A 239 15.42 73.22 -46.91
CA LEU A 239 16.81 73.41 -46.41
C LEU A 239 17.00 73.28 -44.88
N SER A 240 18.01 72.58 -44.34
CA SER A 240 19.43 72.75 -44.63
C SER A 240 20.29 71.52 -44.24
N SER A 241 21.31 71.30 -45.07
CA SER A 241 22.55 70.52 -45.01
C SER A 241 23.32 70.55 -43.67
N VAL A 242 24.11 69.52 -43.30
CA VAL A 242 25.54 69.31 -43.65
C VAL A 242 26.03 67.90 -43.18
N PRO A 243 27.12 67.33 -43.75
CA PRO A 243 27.31 65.89 -44.01
C PRO A 243 28.52 65.22 -43.33
N SER A 244 28.59 63.87 -43.35
CA SER A 244 29.79 63.05 -43.69
C SER A 244 29.51 61.54 -43.53
N SER A 245 29.70 60.78 -44.61
CA SER A 245 29.70 59.30 -44.70
C SER A 245 31.06 58.72 -44.25
N PRO A 246 31.35 57.39 -44.32
CA PRO A 246 30.54 56.21 -44.68
C PRO A 246 30.60 55.09 -43.60
N THR A 247 29.82 54.00 -43.64
CA THR A 247 30.24 52.71 -44.21
C THR A 247 29.07 51.72 -44.17
N VAL A 248 28.67 51.26 -45.35
CA VAL A 248 28.10 49.96 -45.73
C VAL A 248 27.69 49.01 -44.60
N THR A 249 26.39 48.75 -44.48
CA THR A 249 25.87 47.38 -44.35
C THR A 249 24.40 47.38 -44.76
N SER A 250 24.14 47.00 -46.01
CA SER A 250 22.78 46.66 -46.44
C SER A 250 22.37 45.39 -45.71
N TYR A 251 21.63 45.52 -44.62
CA TYR A 251 20.91 44.39 -44.04
C TYR A 251 19.74 44.07 -44.96
N THR A 252 19.97 43.12 -45.85
CA THR A 252 18.93 42.43 -46.60
C THR A 252 17.99 41.77 -45.60
N TYR A 253 16.77 42.28 -45.46
CA TYR A 253 15.71 41.63 -44.71
C TYR A 253 15.53 40.20 -45.25
N PRO A 254 15.61 39.14 -44.43
CA PRO A 254 15.39 37.78 -44.89
C PRO A 254 13.92 37.67 -45.35
N HIS A 255 13.76 37.38 -46.63
CA HIS A 255 12.47 37.32 -47.30
C HIS A 255 11.60 36.24 -46.62
N PRO A 256 10.42 36.58 -46.07
CA PRO A 256 9.60 35.65 -45.28
C PRO A 256 9.21 34.36 -46.02
N ASN A 257 9.23 34.37 -47.35
CA ASN A 257 8.95 33.20 -48.18
C ASN A 257 10.01 32.09 -48.05
N SER A 258 11.27 32.42 -47.74
CA SER A 258 12.34 31.43 -47.57
C SER A 258 12.20 30.66 -46.25
N THR A 259 11.85 31.34 -45.17
CA THR A 259 11.56 30.74 -43.86
C THR A 259 10.30 29.89 -43.91
N ILE A 260 9.25 30.37 -44.57
CA ILE A 260 8.00 29.60 -44.77
C ILE A 260 8.28 28.32 -45.57
N SER A 261 9.08 28.39 -46.63
CA SER A 261 9.46 27.20 -47.42
C SER A 261 10.27 26.20 -46.60
N SER A 262 11.21 26.66 -45.77
CA SER A 262 11.99 25.79 -44.88
C SER A 262 11.14 25.10 -43.82
N LEU A 263 10.13 25.80 -43.29
CA LEU A 263 9.20 25.25 -42.31
C LEU A 263 8.23 24.26 -42.96
N GLN A 264 7.75 24.53 -44.17
CA GLN A 264 6.94 23.57 -44.95
C GLN A 264 7.73 22.29 -45.27
N GLN A 265 9.01 22.42 -45.61
CA GLN A 265 9.89 21.27 -45.81
C GLN A 265 10.10 20.47 -44.52
N LYS A 266 10.22 21.15 -43.38
CA LYS A 266 10.33 20.48 -42.08
C LYS A 266 9.04 19.76 -41.67
N ILE A 267 7.89 20.37 -41.93
CA ILE A 267 6.57 19.76 -41.68
C ILE A 267 6.40 18.49 -42.53
N THR A 268 6.77 18.55 -43.81
CA THR A 268 6.68 17.38 -44.71
C THR A 268 7.62 16.26 -44.30
N ASN A 269 8.85 16.58 -43.87
CA ASN A 269 9.77 15.58 -43.33
C ASN A 269 9.23 14.92 -42.06
N LEU A 270 8.70 15.72 -41.12
CA LEU A 270 8.10 15.18 -39.88
C LEU A 270 6.87 14.32 -40.16
N GLN A 271 6.04 14.69 -41.13
CA GLN A 271 4.90 13.87 -41.56
C GLN A 271 5.35 12.54 -42.18
N GLN A 272 6.49 12.53 -42.87
CA GLN A 272 7.06 11.32 -43.43
C GLN A 272 7.64 10.41 -42.33
N GLU A 273 8.38 10.97 -41.37
CA GLU A 273 8.89 10.22 -40.21
C GLU A 273 7.76 9.60 -39.38
N LEU A 274 6.65 10.31 -39.21
CA LEU A 274 5.47 9.81 -38.48
C LEU A 274 4.86 8.59 -39.20
N LYS A 275 4.72 8.65 -40.53
CA LYS A 275 4.23 7.51 -41.33
C LYS A 275 5.14 6.30 -41.26
N ASP A 276 6.45 6.50 -41.19
CA ASP A 276 7.40 5.39 -41.13
C ASP A 276 7.42 4.77 -39.72
N ALA A 277 7.28 5.56 -38.66
CA ALA A 277 7.06 5.07 -37.30
C ALA A 277 5.74 4.28 -37.16
N GLU A 278 4.65 4.74 -37.79
CA GLU A 278 3.37 4.01 -37.82
C GLU A 278 3.51 2.61 -38.47
N LYS A 279 4.26 2.52 -39.57
CA LYS A 279 4.55 1.22 -40.22
C LYS A 279 5.38 0.31 -39.32
N GLU A 280 6.34 0.86 -38.58
CA GLU A 280 7.16 0.09 -37.65
C GLU A 280 6.32 -0.46 -36.49
N ILE A 281 5.45 0.37 -35.90
CA ILE A 281 4.50 -0.07 -34.87
C ILE A 281 3.60 -1.20 -35.40
N ALA A 282 3.08 -1.08 -36.63
CA ALA A 282 2.27 -2.13 -37.24
C ALA A 282 3.06 -3.44 -37.43
N SER A 283 4.33 -3.36 -37.82
CA SER A 283 5.23 -4.51 -37.96
C SER A 283 5.52 -5.18 -36.62
N LEU A 284 5.79 -4.39 -35.58
CA LEU A 284 6.03 -4.89 -34.22
C LEU A 284 4.79 -5.56 -33.63
N ASN A 285 3.61 -4.95 -33.81
CA ASN A 285 2.34 -5.54 -33.38
C ASN A 285 2.10 -6.90 -34.04
N LYS A 286 2.41 -7.03 -35.33
CA LYS A 286 2.31 -8.32 -36.04
C LYS A 286 3.29 -9.37 -35.50
N LYS A 287 4.50 -8.97 -35.12
CA LYS A 287 5.45 -9.88 -34.45
C LYS A 287 4.96 -10.32 -33.08
N ILE A 288 4.42 -9.39 -32.28
CA ILE A 288 3.84 -9.68 -30.97
C ILE A 288 2.69 -10.69 -31.13
N THR A 289 1.75 -10.48 -32.05
CA THR A 289 0.64 -11.41 -32.26
C THR A 289 1.11 -12.82 -32.66
N ASN A 290 2.15 -12.91 -33.50
CA ASN A 290 2.71 -14.20 -33.89
C ASN A 290 3.41 -14.91 -32.71
N LEU A 291 4.14 -14.17 -31.87
CA LEU A 291 4.79 -14.72 -30.68
C LEU A 291 3.76 -15.18 -29.65
N THR A 292 2.71 -14.40 -29.41
CA THR A 292 1.61 -14.76 -28.51
C THR A 292 0.91 -16.04 -28.98
N GLN A 293 0.65 -16.17 -30.28
CA GLN A 293 0.07 -17.40 -30.84
C GLN A 293 1.01 -18.61 -30.67
N ASN A 294 2.31 -18.46 -30.93
CA ASN A 294 3.27 -19.55 -30.77
C ASN A 294 3.38 -20.02 -29.30
N ILE A 295 3.35 -19.09 -28.34
CA ILE A 295 3.31 -19.42 -26.91
C ILE A 295 2.04 -20.21 -26.59
N ASP A 296 0.87 -19.81 -27.11
CA ASP A 296 -0.39 -20.53 -26.89
C ASP A 296 -0.37 -21.96 -27.50
N TYR A 297 0.25 -22.15 -28.66
CA TYR A 297 0.41 -23.47 -29.29
C TYR A 297 1.37 -24.37 -28.49
N GLU A 298 2.54 -23.86 -28.08
CA GLU A 298 3.49 -24.64 -27.28
C GLU A 298 2.92 -25.01 -25.89
N THR A 299 2.11 -24.12 -25.30
CA THR A 299 1.50 -24.33 -23.99
C THR A 299 0.40 -25.39 -24.05
N LYS A 300 -0.37 -25.47 -25.15
CA LYS A 300 -1.40 -26.51 -25.36
C LYS A 300 -0.82 -27.89 -25.70
N ASP A 301 0.28 -27.95 -26.45
CA ASP A 301 0.88 -29.22 -26.86
C ASP A 301 1.69 -29.89 -25.73
N LYS A 302 2.28 -29.10 -24.81
CA LYS A 302 2.93 -29.62 -23.58
C LYS A 302 1.94 -30.14 -22.54
N TRP A 303 0.72 -29.57 -22.48
CA TRP A 303 -0.31 -30.00 -21.52
C TRP A 303 -0.96 -31.34 -21.89
N SER A 304 -0.98 -31.70 -23.18
CA SER A 304 -1.73 -32.88 -23.66
C SER A 304 -0.94 -34.19 -23.62
N LYS A 305 0.37 -34.18 -23.34
CA LYS A 305 1.22 -35.38 -23.42
C LYS A 305 1.82 -35.87 -22.09
N THR A 306 1.64 -35.16 -20.98
CA THR A 306 2.24 -35.59 -19.70
C THR A 306 1.25 -35.55 -18.54
N SER A 307 0.86 -36.75 -18.11
CA SER A 307 0.33 -37.09 -16.78
C SER A 307 -1.13 -36.73 -16.43
N LYS A 308 -1.95 -37.77 -16.25
CA LYS A 308 -2.93 -37.82 -15.15
C LYS A 308 -2.12 -37.70 -13.84
N PRO A 309 -2.42 -36.74 -12.97
CA PRO A 309 -3.20 -37.11 -11.80
C PRO A 309 -4.26 -36.07 -11.40
N MET A 310 -5.18 -36.58 -10.60
CA MET A 310 -6.23 -35.94 -9.84
C MET A 310 -5.85 -34.55 -9.26
N MET A 311 -6.13 -33.49 -10.00
CA MET A 311 -6.12 -32.12 -9.50
C MET A 311 -7.55 -31.59 -9.61
N ARG A 312 -8.20 -31.42 -8.45
CA ARG A 312 -9.40 -30.59 -8.34
C ARG A 312 -8.99 -29.20 -8.83
N GLN A 313 -9.27 -28.89 -10.09
CA GLN A 313 -9.46 -27.51 -10.52
C GLN A 313 -10.69 -26.99 -9.79
N GLN A 314 -10.47 -26.56 -8.56
CA GLN A 314 -11.38 -25.69 -7.87
C GLN A 314 -11.23 -24.32 -8.53
N ASN A 315 -12.09 -24.06 -9.52
CA ASN A 315 -12.63 -22.73 -9.74
C ASN A 315 -13.33 -22.31 -8.45
N ASN A 316 -12.55 -21.98 -7.40
CA ASN A 316 -13.10 -21.50 -6.13
C ASN A 316 -13.52 -20.05 -6.36
N SER A 317 -14.71 -19.87 -6.93
CA SER A 317 -15.47 -18.65 -6.69
C SER A 317 -15.65 -18.58 -5.17
N HIS A 318 -14.82 -17.78 -4.50
CA HIS A 318 -14.95 -17.57 -3.07
C HIS A 318 -16.38 -17.09 -2.79
N GLU A 319 -17.15 -17.89 -2.04
CA GLU A 319 -18.55 -17.58 -1.77
C GLU A 319 -18.67 -16.29 -0.97
N LYS A 320 -17.71 -16.05 -0.06
CA LYS A 320 -17.65 -14.89 0.81
C LYS A 320 -16.33 -14.13 0.64
N ILE A 321 -16.39 -12.80 0.73
CA ILE A 321 -15.22 -11.92 0.57
C ILE A 321 -15.03 -11.04 1.82
N ILE A 322 -13.77 -10.83 2.20
CA ILE A 322 -13.33 -9.84 3.19
C ILE A 322 -12.70 -8.69 2.43
N TYR A 323 -13.34 -7.53 2.48
CA TYR A 323 -12.82 -6.30 1.91
C TYR A 323 -12.06 -5.51 2.96
N ILE A 324 -10.85 -5.08 2.64
CA ILE A 324 -10.01 -4.27 3.52
C ILE A 324 -9.77 -2.93 2.85
N ILE A 325 -10.29 -1.87 3.46
CA ILE A 325 -10.22 -0.51 2.94
C ILE A 325 -9.45 0.36 3.92
N GLY A 326 -8.49 1.11 3.42
CA GLY A 326 -7.76 2.08 4.24
C GLY A 326 -6.55 2.66 3.54
N SER A 327 -5.74 3.37 4.32
CA SER A 327 -4.49 3.95 3.83
C SER A 327 -3.28 3.10 4.25
N GLN A 328 -2.19 3.74 4.68
CA GLN A 328 -0.89 3.09 4.93
C GLN A 328 -0.98 1.98 5.99
N GLN A 329 -1.77 2.16 7.06
CA GLN A 329 -1.95 1.17 8.12
C GLN A 329 -2.52 -0.17 7.61
N CYS A 330 -3.31 -0.14 6.53
CA CYS A 330 -3.89 -1.34 5.93
C CYS A 330 -2.96 -2.03 4.92
N VAL A 331 -1.87 -1.40 4.48
CA VAL A 331 -0.98 -1.95 3.43
C VAL A 331 -0.32 -3.24 3.90
N GLY A 332 -0.64 -4.37 3.26
CA GLY A 332 -0.16 -5.70 3.65
C GLY A 332 -0.99 -6.40 4.74
N LEU A 333 -2.09 -5.79 5.18
CA LEU A 333 -3.06 -6.44 6.07
C LEU A 333 -3.84 -7.54 5.33
N SER A 334 -4.15 -7.34 4.04
CA SER A 334 -4.79 -8.34 3.18
C SER A 334 -3.97 -9.62 3.06
N ALA A 335 -2.69 -9.49 2.71
CA ALA A 335 -1.76 -10.61 2.63
C ALA A 335 -1.63 -11.32 3.98
N ALA A 336 -1.53 -10.56 5.09
CA ALA A 336 -1.43 -11.15 6.42
C ALA A 336 -2.70 -11.90 6.85
N ILE A 337 -3.89 -11.36 6.56
CA ILE A 337 -5.16 -12.01 6.84
C ILE A 337 -5.32 -13.25 5.96
N SER A 338 -5.07 -13.14 4.66
CA SER A 338 -5.12 -14.27 3.71
C SER A 338 -4.20 -15.41 4.17
N HIS A 339 -2.94 -15.11 4.47
CA HIS A 339 -1.98 -16.10 4.97
C HIS A 339 -2.41 -16.71 6.31
N SER A 340 -2.94 -15.89 7.24
CA SER A 340 -3.39 -16.42 8.53
C SER A 340 -4.63 -17.33 8.45
N ARG A 341 -5.35 -17.32 7.32
CA ARG A 341 -6.57 -18.10 7.10
C ARG A 341 -6.35 -19.34 6.23
N SER A 342 -5.22 -19.46 5.52
CA SER A 342 -4.96 -20.55 4.56
C SER A 342 -5.06 -21.95 5.20
N ASP A 343 -4.74 -22.08 6.48
CA ASP A 343 -4.76 -23.37 7.19
C ASP A 343 -5.96 -23.50 8.16
N THR A 344 -7.03 -22.75 7.93
CA THR A 344 -8.20 -22.73 8.82
C THR A 344 -9.47 -23.20 8.11
N GLN A 345 -10.50 -23.59 8.88
CA GLN A 345 -11.83 -23.90 8.33
C GLN A 345 -12.48 -22.73 7.57
N TYR A 346 -11.88 -21.55 7.63
CA TYR A 346 -12.33 -20.33 6.97
C TYR A 346 -11.52 -19.94 5.73
N GLU A 347 -10.76 -20.87 5.15
CA GLU A 347 -10.06 -20.74 3.86
C GLU A 347 -11.00 -20.33 2.71
N HIS A 348 -12.31 -20.56 2.86
CA HIS A 348 -13.33 -20.19 1.87
C HIS A 348 -13.49 -18.68 1.66
N TYR A 349 -12.96 -17.83 2.53
CA TYR A 349 -13.01 -16.37 2.36
C TYR A 349 -11.96 -15.87 1.37
N GLY A 350 -12.41 -15.21 0.30
CA GLY A 350 -11.54 -14.36 -0.51
C GLY A 350 -11.16 -13.10 0.29
N VAL A 351 -9.94 -12.58 0.14
CA VAL A 351 -9.51 -11.35 0.82
C VAL A 351 -9.06 -10.34 -0.22
N ILE A 352 -9.73 -9.19 -0.27
CA ILE A 352 -9.44 -8.11 -1.23
C ILE A 352 -9.00 -6.87 -0.45
N GLY A 353 -7.82 -6.35 -0.79
CA GLY A 353 -7.24 -5.17 -0.15
C GLY A 353 -7.27 -3.95 -1.07
N GLU A 354 -8.21 -3.04 -0.83
CA GLU A 354 -8.31 -1.74 -1.49
C GLU A 354 -7.61 -0.68 -0.64
N THR A 355 -6.28 -0.68 -0.69
CA THR A 355 -5.46 0.21 0.13
C THR A 355 -4.79 1.30 -0.70
N LYS A 356 -4.95 2.56 -0.28
CA LYS A 356 -4.28 3.71 -0.90
C LYS A 356 -3.31 4.38 0.08
N PRO A 357 -2.01 4.05 0.02
CA PRO A 357 -0.97 4.70 0.82
C PRO A 357 -1.10 6.23 0.81
N TYR A 358 -0.96 6.86 1.98
CA TYR A 358 -0.98 8.32 2.14
C TYR A 358 -2.30 9.03 1.75
N ALA A 359 -3.30 8.31 1.26
CA ALA A 359 -4.57 8.91 0.88
C ALA A 359 -5.37 9.35 2.12
N PRO A 360 -6.03 10.53 2.07
CA PRO A 360 -7.05 10.93 3.03
C PRO A 360 -8.33 10.12 2.88
N SER A 361 -9.20 10.17 3.89
CA SER A 361 -10.40 9.32 3.96
C SER A 361 -11.37 9.57 2.80
N ASN A 362 -11.50 10.80 2.32
CA ASN A 362 -12.33 11.12 1.15
C ASN A 362 -11.90 10.39 -0.13
N GLU A 363 -10.61 10.12 -0.31
CA GLU A 363 -10.09 9.43 -1.49
C GLU A 363 -10.20 7.91 -1.34
N VAL A 364 -9.92 7.39 -0.14
CA VAL A 364 -10.10 5.97 0.20
C VAL A 364 -11.55 5.53 -0.02
N ILE A 365 -12.51 6.39 0.29
CA ILE A 365 -13.95 6.08 0.22
C ILE A 365 -14.51 6.08 -1.21
N LYS A 366 -13.87 6.79 -2.15
CA LYS A 366 -14.31 6.76 -3.56
C LYS A 366 -14.37 5.34 -4.11
N ASN A 367 -13.39 4.51 -3.74
CA ASN A 367 -13.39 3.09 -4.13
C ASN A 367 -14.51 2.33 -3.44
N CYS A 368 -14.79 2.65 -2.17
CA CYS A 368 -15.82 1.98 -1.36
C CYS A 368 -17.23 2.12 -1.94
N HIS A 369 -17.59 3.28 -2.52
CA HIS A 369 -18.92 3.50 -3.09
C HIS A 369 -19.21 2.68 -4.35
N ASN A 370 -18.17 2.25 -5.07
CA ASN A 370 -18.33 1.45 -6.29
C ASN A 370 -18.35 -0.06 -5.99
N MET A 371 -18.26 -0.45 -4.72
CA MET A 371 -18.18 -1.86 -4.32
C MET A 371 -19.57 -2.44 -4.11
N GLU A 372 -19.87 -3.51 -4.85
CA GLU A 372 -21.07 -4.32 -4.66
C GLU A 372 -20.78 -5.42 -3.63
N LEU A 373 -20.99 -5.11 -2.35
CA LEU A 373 -20.87 -6.11 -1.29
C LEU A 373 -22.13 -6.98 -1.19
N LYS A 374 -21.95 -8.30 -1.18
CA LYS A 374 -23.02 -9.26 -0.85
C LYS A 374 -23.29 -9.21 0.65
N SER A 375 -24.48 -9.64 1.10
CA SER A 375 -24.87 -9.54 2.52
C SER A 375 -23.96 -10.28 3.50
N HIS A 376 -23.30 -11.34 3.04
CA HIS A 376 -22.38 -12.15 3.85
C HIS A 376 -20.92 -11.69 3.78
N ASP A 377 -20.60 -10.73 2.92
CA ASP A 377 -19.26 -10.16 2.82
C ASP A 377 -18.97 -9.31 4.06
N LYS A 378 -17.69 -9.23 4.41
CA LYS A 378 -17.20 -8.55 5.61
C LYS A 378 -16.32 -7.37 5.19
N LEU A 379 -16.42 -6.27 5.93
CA LEU A 379 -15.74 -5.02 5.58
C LEU A 379 -14.85 -4.55 6.73
N VAL A 380 -13.55 -4.47 6.50
CA VAL A 380 -12.54 -3.97 7.44
C VAL A 380 -12.10 -2.58 7.00
N ILE A 381 -12.18 -1.60 7.89
CA ILE A 381 -11.96 -0.18 7.55
C ILE A 381 -10.97 0.46 8.52
N CYS A 382 -10.01 1.21 7.97
CA CYS A 382 -9.19 2.16 8.73
C CYS A 382 -9.16 3.52 8.02
N LEU A 383 -9.74 4.55 8.66
CA LEU A 383 -9.86 5.91 8.14
C LEU A 383 -9.24 6.91 9.10
N GLY A 384 -8.75 8.03 8.58
CA GLY A 384 -8.27 9.14 9.41
C GLY A 384 -6.77 9.17 9.67
N GLU A 385 -5.94 8.41 8.94
CA GLU A 385 -4.47 8.44 9.12
C GLU A 385 -3.82 9.70 8.52
N ASN A 386 -4.35 10.19 7.39
CA ASN A 386 -3.82 11.34 6.64
C ASN A 386 -4.78 12.54 6.62
N ASP A 387 -5.89 12.47 7.36
CA ASP A 387 -6.90 13.51 7.40
C ASP A 387 -6.54 14.65 8.34
N HIS A 388 -7.02 15.85 8.01
CA HIS A 388 -6.79 17.07 8.79
C HIS A 388 -8.01 17.48 9.62
N ASN A 389 -9.18 16.87 9.37
CA ASN A 389 -10.44 17.24 10.01
C ASN A 389 -11.17 16.02 10.59
N ILE A 390 -11.26 15.96 11.92
CA ILE A 390 -11.95 14.88 12.64
C ILE A 390 -13.43 14.78 12.24
N LYS A 391 -14.13 15.90 12.09
CA LYS A 391 -15.58 15.88 11.77
C LYS A 391 -15.83 15.21 10.42
N GLN A 392 -14.97 15.48 9.44
CA GLN A 392 -15.04 14.88 8.11
C GLN A 392 -14.86 13.35 8.17
N VAL A 393 -13.82 12.87 8.86
CA VAL A 393 -13.56 11.43 9.04
C VAL A 393 -14.75 10.72 9.69
N LEU A 394 -15.33 11.32 10.74
CA LEU A 394 -16.47 10.74 11.46
C LEU A 394 -17.74 10.71 10.60
N SER A 395 -18.03 11.79 9.87
CA SER A 395 -19.17 11.86 8.95
C SER A 395 -19.05 10.82 7.84
N GLN A 396 -17.86 10.67 7.28
CA GLN A 396 -17.54 9.68 6.26
C GLN A 396 -17.67 8.25 6.77
N LEU A 397 -17.10 7.94 7.93
CA LEU A 397 -17.25 6.62 8.56
C LEU A 397 -18.73 6.28 8.80
N GLN A 398 -19.51 7.24 9.30
CA GLN A 398 -20.93 7.05 9.55
C GLN A 398 -21.70 6.79 8.25
N ALA A 399 -21.38 7.51 7.17
CA ALA A 399 -21.95 7.27 5.85
C ALA A 399 -21.72 5.82 5.39
N ILE A 400 -20.47 5.32 5.49
CA ILE A 400 -20.14 3.94 5.12
C ILE A 400 -20.91 2.93 5.98
N ILE A 401 -20.99 3.14 7.30
CA ILE A 401 -21.72 2.23 8.20
C ILE A 401 -23.21 2.15 7.82
N VAL A 402 -23.81 3.27 7.44
CA VAL A 402 -25.22 3.32 7.00
C VAL A 402 -25.38 2.63 5.65
N THR A 403 -24.51 2.92 4.68
CA THR A 403 -24.53 2.31 3.34
C THR A 403 -24.43 0.79 3.41
N PHE A 404 -23.52 0.25 4.24
CA PHE A 404 -23.29 -1.19 4.40
C PHE A 404 -23.91 -1.73 5.69
N SER A 405 -25.10 -1.24 6.06
CA SER A 405 -25.81 -1.64 7.28
C SER A 405 -26.17 -3.13 7.36
N LYS A 406 -26.17 -3.84 6.24
CA LYS A 406 -26.41 -5.29 6.16
C LYS A 406 -25.14 -6.12 6.38
N ASN A 407 -23.96 -5.53 6.22
CA ASN A 407 -22.68 -6.20 6.33
C ASN A 407 -22.11 -6.06 7.74
N THR A 408 -21.27 -7.01 8.14
CA THR A 408 -20.45 -6.84 9.34
C THR A 408 -19.27 -5.92 9.01
N ILE A 409 -19.13 -4.85 9.78
CA ILE A 409 -18.09 -3.82 9.61
C ILE A 409 -17.14 -3.87 10.80
N ILE A 410 -15.85 -3.97 10.53
CA ILE A 410 -14.78 -3.97 11.53
C ILE A 410 -13.97 -2.70 11.32
N VAL A 411 -14.04 -1.79 12.29
CA VAL A 411 -13.34 -0.52 12.24
C VAL A 411 -12.07 -0.61 13.10
N LEU A 412 -10.94 -0.35 12.47
CA LEU A 412 -9.64 -0.28 13.13
C LEU A 412 -9.41 1.13 13.65
N ASN A 413 -8.84 1.23 14.85
CA ASN A 413 -8.37 2.50 15.36
C ASN A 413 -7.21 3.07 14.49
N VAL A 414 -7.04 4.38 14.51
CA VAL A 414 -5.89 5.04 13.89
C VAL A 414 -4.71 4.95 14.85
N ILE A 415 -3.58 4.43 14.39
CA ILE A 415 -2.37 4.33 15.23
C ILE A 415 -1.68 5.70 15.32
N LYS A 416 -1.52 6.37 14.18
CA LYS A 416 -0.82 7.65 14.05
C LYS A 416 -1.51 8.55 13.03
N ASN A 417 -1.56 9.84 13.33
CA ASN A 417 -1.87 10.93 12.41
C ASN A 417 -1.11 12.17 12.90
N ARG A 418 -0.55 12.98 11.99
CA ARG A 418 0.27 14.16 12.32
C ARG A 418 -0.54 15.43 12.59
N TYR A 419 -1.77 15.49 12.10
CA TYR A 419 -2.59 16.69 12.02
C TYR A 419 -3.71 16.73 13.07
N ILE A 420 -4.20 15.57 13.50
CA ILE A 420 -5.33 15.47 14.45
C ILE A 420 -4.95 14.71 15.71
N ASN A 421 -5.65 15.01 16.80
CA ASN A 421 -5.52 14.26 18.06
C ASN A 421 -6.12 12.85 17.89
N VAL A 422 -5.24 11.86 17.66
CA VAL A 422 -5.59 10.46 17.42
C VAL A 422 -6.42 9.84 18.55
N ASN A 423 -6.17 10.21 19.81
CA ASN A 423 -6.92 9.67 20.94
C ASN A 423 -8.37 10.18 20.93
N ASN A 424 -8.57 11.47 20.64
CA ASN A 424 -9.91 12.05 20.48
C ASN A 424 -10.64 11.45 19.27
N LEU A 425 -9.95 11.26 18.14
CA LEU A 425 -10.52 10.60 16.97
C LEU A 425 -10.98 9.17 17.31
N ASN A 426 -10.09 8.35 17.86
CA ASN A 426 -10.40 6.94 18.17
C ASN A 426 -11.51 6.79 19.21
N TYR A 427 -11.57 7.66 20.21
CA TYR A 427 -12.67 7.70 21.17
C TYR A 427 -14.02 7.94 20.47
N ARG A 428 -14.07 8.91 19.55
CA ARG A 428 -15.29 9.21 18.79
C ARG A 428 -15.66 8.10 17.80
N ILE A 429 -14.67 7.52 17.11
CA ILE A 429 -14.88 6.35 16.23
C ILE A 429 -15.49 5.20 17.03
N LYS A 430 -14.92 4.87 18.20
CA LYS A 430 -15.43 3.82 19.08
C LYS A 430 -16.89 4.08 19.48
N ASN A 431 -17.21 5.32 19.91
CA ASN A 431 -18.57 5.70 20.26
C ASN A 431 -19.55 5.60 19.09
N ILE A 432 -19.11 5.85 17.85
CA ILE A 432 -19.93 5.62 16.65
C ILE A 432 -20.17 4.11 16.50
N CYS A 433 -19.12 3.30 16.53
CA CYS A 433 -19.23 1.84 16.34
C CYS A 433 -20.18 1.19 17.35
N GLU A 434 -20.14 1.60 18.62
CA GLU A 434 -21.01 1.06 19.68
C GLU A 434 -22.51 1.34 19.46
N ARG A 435 -22.87 2.32 18.62
CA ARG A 435 -24.27 2.60 18.27
C ARG A 435 -24.83 1.65 17.19
N TYR A 436 -23.97 0.96 16.44
CA TYR A 436 -24.38 0.11 15.33
C TYR A 436 -24.08 -1.36 15.63
N LYS A 437 -25.11 -2.21 15.67
CA LYS A 437 -24.96 -3.63 16.07
C LYS A 437 -24.03 -4.43 15.15
N ASN A 438 -24.02 -4.10 13.86
CA ASN A 438 -23.19 -4.72 12.83
C ASN A 438 -21.76 -4.18 12.78
N CYS A 439 -21.40 -3.24 13.66
CA CYS A 439 -20.09 -2.59 13.67
C CYS A 439 -19.28 -3.02 14.90
N LYS A 440 -18.02 -3.39 14.71
CA LYS A 440 -17.08 -3.75 15.78
C LYS A 440 -15.84 -2.87 15.70
N PHE A 441 -15.40 -2.35 16.84
CA PHE A 441 -14.19 -1.54 16.93
C PHE A 441 -13.01 -2.35 17.48
N ILE A 442 -11.87 -2.31 16.78
CA ILE A 442 -10.63 -2.97 17.21
C ILE A 442 -9.58 -1.91 17.54
N ASP A 443 -9.11 -1.94 18.79
CA ASP A 443 -8.05 -1.07 19.27
C ASP A 443 -6.67 -1.68 18.99
N CYS A 444 -6.08 -1.35 17.84
CA CYS A 444 -4.78 -1.86 17.41
C CYS A 444 -3.64 -1.47 18.35
N LYS A 445 -3.81 -0.45 19.23
CA LYS A 445 -2.76 -0.05 20.18
C LYS A 445 -2.52 -1.08 21.28
N LYS A 446 -3.46 -2.01 21.50
CA LYS A 446 -3.32 -3.09 22.47
C LYS A 446 -2.40 -4.21 22.01
N TYR A 447 -2.03 -4.21 20.73
CA TYR A 447 -1.29 -5.29 20.11
C TYR A 447 0.15 -4.84 19.83
N SER A 448 1.10 -5.73 20.15
CA SER A 448 2.54 -5.43 20.03
C SER A 448 3.04 -5.58 18.59
N ASN A 449 2.33 -6.34 17.76
CA ASN A 449 2.72 -6.64 16.40
C ASN A 449 1.48 -6.76 15.49
N ARG A 450 1.72 -6.77 14.18
CA ARG A 450 0.67 -6.87 13.16
C ARG A 450 -0.07 -8.22 13.17
N PHE A 451 0.61 -9.28 13.57
CA PHE A 451 0.04 -10.62 13.62
C PHE A 451 -1.09 -10.73 14.65
N ASP A 452 -0.92 -10.11 15.81
CA ASP A 452 -1.96 -10.05 16.85
C ASP A 452 -3.17 -9.22 16.40
N ILE A 453 -2.96 -8.14 15.62
CA ILE A 453 -4.04 -7.39 14.98
C ILE A 453 -4.82 -8.30 14.02
N CYS A 454 -4.12 -9.07 13.18
CA CYS A 454 -4.75 -10.00 12.24
C CYS A 454 -5.57 -11.06 12.97
N LYS A 455 -5.04 -11.64 14.06
CA LYS A 455 -5.78 -12.57 14.91
C LYS A 455 -7.05 -11.94 15.48
N SER A 456 -6.97 -10.69 15.95
CA SER A 456 -8.14 -9.98 16.47
C SER A 456 -9.20 -9.73 15.40
N ILE A 457 -8.78 -9.42 14.16
CA ILE A 457 -9.69 -9.23 13.03
C ILE A 457 -10.35 -10.56 12.66
N ASN A 458 -9.57 -11.63 12.50
CA ASN A 458 -10.10 -12.97 12.21
C ASN A 458 -11.10 -13.42 13.28
N TYR A 459 -10.76 -13.24 14.56
CA TYR A 459 -11.68 -13.56 15.64
C TYR A 459 -13.01 -12.79 15.54
N ALA A 460 -12.94 -11.50 15.21
CA ALA A 460 -14.16 -10.69 15.03
C ALA A 460 -15.00 -11.16 13.83
N ILE A 461 -14.36 -11.55 12.73
CA ILE A 461 -15.02 -12.11 11.55
C ILE A 461 -15.68 -13.45 11.88
N ASP A 462 -14.92 -14.38 12.45
CA ASP A 462 -15.39 -15.73 12.75
C ASP A 462 -16.50 -15.70 13.81
N TYR A 463 -16.41 -14.79 14.79
CA TYR A 463 -17.46 -14.55 15.76
C TYR A 463 -18.72 -13.97 15.10
N SER A 464 -18.59 -13.06 14.13
CA SER A 464 -19.76 -12.52 13.40
C SER A 464 -20.50 -13.61 12.61
N ASP A 465 -19.77 -14.52 11.97
CA ASP A 465 -20.35 -15.69 11.30
C ASP A 465 -21.07 -16.62 12.29
N TYR A 466 -20.49 -16.77 13.49
CA TYR A 466 -21.14 -17.53 14.55
C TYR A 466 -22.44 -16.86 15.01
N GLU A 467 -22.46 -15.54 15.21
CA GLU A 467 -23.69 -14.80 15.56
C GLU A 467 -24.76 -14.94 14.48
N GLU A 468 -24.39 -14.77 13.20
CA GLU A 468 -25.30 -14.92 12.06
C GLU A 468 -25.86 -16.35 11.97
N LYS A 469 -25.01 -17.36 12.15
CA LYS A 469 -25.41 -18.76 12.01
C LYS A 469 -26.19 -19.28 13.22
N TYR A 470 -25.86 -18.88 14.45
CA TYR A 470 -26.40 -19.53 15.65
C TYR A 470 -27.30 -18.65 16.50
N LEU A 471 -27.15 -17.34 16.43
CA LEU A 471 -27.88 -16.40 17.29
C LEU A 471 -28.97 -15.62 16.54
N ASN A 472 -29.03 -15.72 15.21
CA ASN A 472 -30.09 -15.10 14.44
C ASN A 472 -31.45 -15.79 14.73
N PRO A 473 -32.44 -15.08 15.31
CA PRO A 473 -33.74 -15.66 15.67
C PRO A 473 -34.46 -16.31 14.49
N SER A 474 -34.28 -15.78 13.28
CA SER A 474 -34.88 -16.36 12.06
C SER A 474 -34.33 -17.77 11.76
N GLU A 475 -33.02 -17.96 11.90
CA GLU A 475 -32.36 -19.26 11.73
C GLU A 475 -32.66 -20.22 12.88
N ILE A 476 -32.77 -19.70 14.11
CA ILE A 476 -33.21 -20.50 15.27
C ILE A 476 -34.62 -21.05 15.02
N SER A 477 -35.56 -20.21 14.57
CA SER A 477 -36.92 -20.63 14.24
C SER A 477 -36.97 -21.66 13.12
N LYS A 478 -36.17 -21.49 12.04
CA LYS A 478 -36.07 -22.49 10.97
C LYS A 478 -35.55 -23.83 11.48
N ARG A 479 -34.54 -23.84 12.36
CA ARG A 479 -34.00 -25.08 12.95
C ARG A 479 -34.97 -25.76 13.90
N ILE A 480 -35.71 -24.98 14.70
CA ILE A 480 -36.77 -25.52 15.56
C ILE A 480 -37.88 -26.15 14.69
N ALA A 481 -38.22 -25.52 13.58
CA ALA A 481 -39.20 -26.05 12.63
C ALA A 481 -38.69 -27.32 11.92
N SER A 482 -37.43 -27.36 11.47
CA SER A 482 -36.85 -28.50 10.77
C SER A 482 -36.57 -29.70 11.68
N ASN A 483 -36.28 -29.47 12.96
CA ASN A 483 -36.00 -30.51 13.94
C ASN A 483 -37.23 -30.93 14.76
N ARG A 484 -38.44 -30.44 14.42
CA ARG A 484 -39.66 -31.04 14.97
C ARG A 484 -39.74 -32.48 14.45
N PRO A 485 -39.61 -33.49 15.32
CA PRO A 485 -39.85 -34.87 14.89
C PRO A 485 -41.29 -34.93 14.38
N SER A 486 -41.51 -35.56 13.23
CA SER A 486 -42.85 -35.86 12.73
C SER A 486 -43.50 -36.89 13.65
N PHE A 487 -43.93 -36.47 14.84
CA PHE A 487 -44.81 -37.25 15.67
C PHE A 487 -46.16 -37.29 14.96
N LYS A 488 -46.43 -38.40 14.26
CA LYS A 488 -47.80 -38.80 13.97
C LYS A 488 -48.50 -38.96 15.31
N LEU A 489 -49.30 -37.96 15.71
CA LEU A 489 -50.19 -38.08 16.85
C LEU A 489 -51.21 -39.17 16.50
N SER A 490 -51.04 -40.38 17.04
CA SER A 490 -52.14 -41.29 17.25
C SER A 490 -53.05 -40.66 18.31
N ASN A 491 -54.26 -40.27 17.89
CA ASN A 491 -55.29 -39.70 18.75
C ASN A 491 -55.70 -40.70 19.84
N THR A 492 -55.14 -40.54 21.03
CA THR A 492 -55.75 -41.03 22.28
C THR A 492 -55.71 -39.88 23.27
N ILE A 493 -56.83 -39.16 23.31
CA ILE A 493 -57.07 -38.02 24.19
C ILE A 493 -57.30 -38.57 25.60
N ASN A 494 -56.34 -38.37 26.49
CA ASN A 494 -56.60 -38.33 27.93
C ASN A 494 -56.05 -37.01 28.48
N LYS A 495 -56.95 -36.17 29.01
CA LYS A 495 -56.68 -34.85 29.56
C LYS A 495 -55.77 -34.94 30.80
N PRO A 496 -54.67 -34.18 30.91
CA PRO A 496 -54.01 -33.95 32.18
C PRO A 496 -54.42 -32.61 32.81
N LYS A 497 -54.50 -32.63 34.15
CA LYS A 497 -54.80 -31.52 35.03
C LYS A 497 -53.69 -30.46 35.02
N LYS A 498 -54.10 -29.20 35.26
CA LYS A 498 -53.25 -28.00 35.39
C LYS A 498 -52.10 -28.24 36.38
N GLY A 499 -50.88 -28.23 35.87
CA GLY A 499 -49.63 -28.21 36.65
C GLY A 499 -48.52 -27.64 35.79
N THR A 500 -47.84 -26.62 36.31
CA THR A 500 -46.76 -25.87 35.67
C THR A 500 -45.60 -26.81 35.30
N ILE A 501 -45.27 -26.93 34.01
CA ILE A 501 -44.14 -27.74 33.52
C ILE A 501 -42.91 -26.83 33.36
N PRO A 502 -41.80 -27.05 34.08
CA PRO A 502 -40.53 -26.44 33.72
C PRO A 502 -39.85 -27.27 32.62
N PHE A 503 -39.62 -26.66 31.46
CA PHE A 503 -38.78 -27.26 30.42
C PHE A 503 -37.30 -27.21 30.84
N TYR A 504 -36.78 -28.33 31.35
CA TYR A 504 -35.33 -28.54 31.46
C TYR A 504 -34.83 -29.38 30.29
N PHE A 505 -34.16 -28.76 29.33
CA PHE A 505 -33.33 -29.49 28.36
C PHE A 505 -32.03 -29.91 29.06
N LYS A 506 -31.99 -31.15 29.58
CA LYS A 506 -30.77 -31.75 30.14
C LYS A 506 -30.07 -32.56 29.05
N LYS A 507 -29.23 -31.92 28.23
CA LYS A 507 -28.33 -32.63 27.31
C LYS A 507 -27.14 -33.16 28.12
N LYS A 508 -27.00 -34.49 28.21
CA LYS A 508 -25.83 -35.17 28.78
C LYS A 508 -24.59 -34.78 27.95
N LEU A 509 -23.78 -33.84 28.44
CA LEU A 509 -22.42 -33.64 27.94
C LEU A 509 -21.50 -34.65 28.62
N THR A 510 -20.80 -35.43 27.81
CA THR A 510 -19.73 -36.32 28.24
C THR A 510 -18.55 -35.52 28.79
N ARG A 511 -17.92 -36.12 29.78
CA ARG A 511 -17.11 -35.52 30.84
C ARG A 511 -15.69 -35.15 30.40
N THR A 512 -15.51 -34.30 29.38
CA THR A 512 -14.20 -33.67 29.06
C THR A 512 -14.39 -32.43 28.18
N GLN A 513 -14.74 -31.30 28.79
CA GLN A 513 -14.43 -29.93 28.33
C GLN A 513 -15.10 -28.93 29.29
N ASN A 514 -14.34 -28.45 30.27
CA ASN A 514 -14.74 -27.31 31.08
C ASN A 514 -14.52 -26.04 30.25
N LEU A 515 -15.57 -25.54 29.62
CA LEU A 515 -15.64 -24.14 29.18
C LEU A 515 -16.64 -23.42 30.10
N LEU A 516 -16.13 -22.57 31.00
CA LEU A 516 -16.94 -21.66 31.79
C LEU A 516 -17.58 -20.61 30.86
N LEU A 517 -18.86 -20.78 30.54
CA LEU A 517 -19.67 -19.73 29.92
C LEU A 517 -20.21 -18.82 31.03
N PHE A 518 -19.61 -17.64 31.20
CA PHE A 518 -20.23 -16.57 31.99
C PHE A 518 -21.36 -15.93 31.17
N ILE A 519 -22.59 -16.34 31.43
CA ILE A 519 -23.78 -15.60 30.99
C ILE A 519 -23.93 -14.41 31.93
N ARG A 520 -23.58 -13.21 31.44
CA ARG A 520 -23.80 -11.95 32.14
C ARG A 520 -25.30 -11.66 32.13
N LYS A 521 -25.99 -11.85 33.26
CA LYS A 521 -27.37 -11.41 33.47
C LYS A 521 -27.40 -9.88 33.48
N GLY A 522 -27.87 -9.26 32.40
CA GLY A 522 -28.35 -7.87 32.40
C GLY A 522 -29.89 -7.87 32.46
N PRO A 523 -30.53 -6.92 33.16
CA PRO A 523 -31.98 -6.87 33.26
C PRO A 523 -32.58 -6.34 31.94
N CYS A 524 -33.39 -7.16 31.27
CA CYS A 524 -34.34 -6.66 30.28
C CYS A 524 -35.63 -6.25 31.00
N PRO A 525 -36.12 -5.01 30.84
CA PRO A 525 -37.49 -4.69 31.19
C PRO A 525 -38.41 -5.26 30.11
N ILE A 526 -39.15 -6.31 30.45
CA ILE A 526 -40.31 -6.75 29.68
C ILE A 526 -41.43 -5.79 30.04
N ILE A 527 -41.76 -4.87 29.14
CA ILE A 527 -43.01 -4.11 29.21
C ILE A 527 -44.07 -4.98 28.55
N PHE A 528 -44.99 -5.51 29.35
CA PHE A 528 -46.29 -5.97 28.87
C PHE A 528 -47.26 -4.79 28.96
N ARG A 529 -47.57 -4.17 27.82
CA ARG A 529 -48.90 -3.70 27.42
C ARG A 529 -48.87 -3.30 25.96
#